data_AF-A0A667WI67-F1
#
_entry.id   AF-A0A667WI67-F1
#
_cell.length_a   1.000
_cell.length_b   1.000
_cell.length_c   1.000
_cell.angle_alpha   90.00
_cell.angle_beta   90.00
_cell.angle_gamma   90.00
#
_symmetry.space_group_name_H-M   'P 1'
#
loop_
_entity.id
_entity.type
_entity.pdbx_description
1 polymer ?
#
loop_
_entity_poly.entity_id
_entity_poly.type
_entity_poly.pdbx_seq_one_letter_code
_entity_poly.pdbx_strand_id
1 'polypeptide(L)'
;EEIVRIFFKKIDFQSHTNNTDHHTNEITTDQLVVRRGQHFVIILDLLQPFNPDSDELIFTASTGTARFILPVLHPKHTHRWFPSNL
;
A
#
# COMPACT_ATOMS: atom_id res chain seq x y z
N GLU A 1 -23.95 -2.59 14.50
CA GLU A 1 -22.53 -2.87 14.77
C GLU A 1 -21.76 -1.56 14.61
N GLU A 2 -21.07 -1.14 15.66
CA GLU A 2 -20.26 0.07 15.64
C GLU A 2 -18.91 -0.28 15.01
N ILE A 3 -18.73 0.09 13.75
CA ILE A 3 -17.42 -0.04 13.10
C ILE A 3 -16.49 0.95 13.81
N VAL A 4 -15.66 0.44 14.73
CA VAL A 4 -14.55 1.21 15.30
C VAL A 4 -13.58 1.49 14.17
N ARG A 5 -13.67 2.70 13.60
CA ARG A 5 -12.77 3.14 12.55
C ARG A 5 -11.45 3.52 13.21
N ILE A 6 -10.38 2.86 12.82
CA ILE A 6 -9.05 3.46 12.97
C ILE A 6 -9.09 4.73 12.11
N PHE A 7 -9.05 5.88 12.76
CA PHE A 7 -9.09 7.16 12.06
C PHE A 7 -7.70 7.47 11.53
N PHE A 8 -7.57 7.53 10.20
CA PHE A 8 -6.38 8.03 9.53
C PHE A 8 -6.22 9.53 9.76
N LYS A 9 -5.05 9.94 10.25
CA LYS A 9 -4.66 11.34 10.37
C LYS A 9 -4.15 11.89 9.05
N LYS A 10 -3.29 11.14 8.38
CA LYS A 10 -2.67 11.49 7.09
C LYS A 10 -2.31 10.22 6.33
N ILE A 11 -2.40 10.28 5.01
CA ILE A 11 -1.87 9.28 4.10
C ILE A 11 -0.80 9.97 3.25
N ASP A 12 0.39 9.38 3.20
CA ASP A 12 1.50 9.87 2.40
C ASP A 12 1.92 8.79 1.40
N PHE A 13 1.67 9.04 0.13
CA PHE A 13 1.99 8.11 -0.95
C PHE A 13 3.47 8.10 -1.34
N GLN A 14 4.32 8.92 -0.70
CA GLN A 14 5.74 9.02 -1.03
C GLN A 14 5.97 9.18 -2.54
N SER A 15 5.11 9.95 -3.22
CA SER A 15 5.04 10.03 -4.69
C SER A 15 6.40 10.34 -5.31
N HIS A 16 7.18 11.26 -4.73
CA HIS A 16 8.50 11.59 -5.24
C HIS A 16 9.47 10.40 -5.22
N THR A 17 9.62 9.75 -4.07
CA THR A 17 10.50 8.58 -3.89
C THR A 17 10.03 7.41 -4.76
N ASN A 18 8.75 7.05 -4.66
CA ASN A 18 8.20 5.95 -5.43
C ASN A 18 8.30 6.20 -6.94
N ASN A 19 8.01 7.41 -7.43
CA ASN A 19 8.10 7.67 -8.85
C ASN A 19 9.56 7.66 -9.34
N THR A 20 10.50 8.08 -8.50
CA THR A 20 11.93 7.97 -8.84
C THR A 20 12.34 6.51 -8.95
N ASP A 21 12.00 5.69 -7.94
CA ASP A 21 12.32 4.25 -7.91
C ASP A 21 11.64 3.45 -9.03
N HIS A 22 10.47 3.91 -9.48
CA HIS A 22 9.71 3.30 -10.57
C HIS A 22 10.01 3.89 -11.94
N HIS A 23 10.93 4.86 -12.03
CA HIS A 23 11.29 5.57 -13.27
C HIS A 23 10.05 6.17 -13.97
N THR A 24 9.29 6.96 -13.22
CA THR A 24 8.05 7.65 -13.62
C THR A 24 8.00 9.10 -13.14
N ASN A 25 9.06 9.61 -12.50
CA ASN A 25 9.17 10.98 -11.99
C ASN A 25 9.13 12.05 -13.09
N GLU A 26 9.46 11.67 -14.33
CA GLU A 26 9.30 12.50 -15.53
C GLU A 26 7.84 12.71 -15.96
N ILE A 27 6.91 11.87 -15.50
CA ILE A 27 5.47 11.99 -15.76
C ILE A 27 4.87 13.03 -14.81
N THR A 28 5.17 12.89 -13.52
CA THR A 28 4.73 13.80 -12.45
C THR A 28 5.49 13.51 -11.16
N THR A 29 5.59 14.52 -10.29
CA THR A 29 6.05 14.36 -8.91
C THR A 29 4.92 14.44 -7.88
N ASP A 30 3.73 14.88 -8.31
CA ASP A 30 2.63 15.22 -7.40
C ASP A 30 1.68 14.03 -7.18
N GLN A 31 1.55 13.16 -8.17
CA GLN A 31 0.73 11.94 -8.10
C GLN A 31 1.61 10.70 -8.09
N LEU A 32 1.14 9.64 -7.42
CA LEU A 32 1.81 8.34 -7.40
C LEU A 32 1.61 7.63 -8.74
N VAL A 33 2.70 7.34 -9.45
CA VAL A 33 2.69 6.57 -10.70
C VAL A 33 3.71 5.43 -10.57
N VAL A 34 3.22 4.20 -10.51
CA VAL A 34 4.05 3.00 -10.27
C VAL A 34 3.98 2.03 -11.44
N ARG A 35 5.01 1.19 -11.59
CA ARG A 35 5.07 0.09 -12.54
C ARG A 35 4.78 -1.22 -11.82
N ARG A 36 4.00 -2.09 -12.47
CA ARG A 36 3.63 -3.42 -11.98
C ARG A 36 4.87 -4.29 -11.71
N GLY A 37 4.77 -5.20 -10.73
CA GLY A 37 5.84 -6.15 -10.41
C GLY A 37 6.95 -5.59 -9.52
N GLN A 38 6.89 -4.30 -9.17
CA GLN A 38 7.78 -3.65 -8.22
C GLN A 38 6.96 -3.11 -7.04
N HIS A 39 7.49 -3.24 -5.83
CA HIS A 39 6.84 -2.74 -4.62
C HIS A 39 6.92 -1.20 -4.56
N PHE A 40 6.02 -0.57 -3.82
CA PHE A 40 6.03 0.86 -3.53
C PHE A 40 5.62 1.07 -2.08
N VAL A 41 5.95 2.24 -1.53
CA VAL A 41 5.79 2.55 -0.10
C VAL A 41 4.65 3.55 0.11
N ILE A 42 3.78 3.28 1.08
CA ILE A 42 2.82 4.26 1.60
C ILE A 42 3.08 4.39 3.10
N ILE A 43 3.03 5.62 3.62
CA ILE A 43 3.09 5.90 5.05
C ILE A 43 1.70 6.32 5.53
N LEU A 44 1.21 5.66 6.57
CA LEU A 44 -0.10 5.92 7.19
C LEU A 44 0.13 6.50 8.58
N ASP A 45 -0.28 7.75 8.78
CA ASP A 45 -0.33 8.35 10.12
C ASP A 45 -1.70 8.07 10.71
N LEU A 46 -1.74 7.40 11.87
CA LEU A 46 -2.97 7.01 12.55
C LEU A 46 -3.21 7.92 13.76
N LEU A 47 -4.47 8.17 14.12
CA LEU A 47 -4.81 8.91 15.35
C LEU A 47 -4.53 8.11 16.62
N GLN A 48 -4.43 6.78 16.50
CA GLN A 48 -4.12 5.87 17.60
C GLN A 48 -3.07 4.86 17.13
N PRO A 49 -2.22 4.32 18.02
CA PRO A 49 -1.27 3.26 17.68
C PRO A 49 -2.00 2.05 17.08
N PHE A 50 -1.45 1.48 16.01
CA PHE A 50 -1.94 0.23 15.44
C PHE A 50 -1.50 -0.95 16.30
N ASN A 51 -2.44 -1.77 16.75
CA ASN A 51 -2.16 -3.03 17.42
C ASN A 51 -2.27 -4.21 16.44
N PRO A 52 -1.16 -4.81 16.00
CA PRO A 52 -1.19 -5.91 15.03
C PRO A 52 -1.88 -7.19 15.53
N ASP A 53 -2.13 -7.33 16.84
CA ASP A 53 -2.79 -8.51 17.41
C ASP A 53 -4.33 -8.38 17.42
N SER A 54 -4.87 -7.16 17.32
CA SER A 54 -6.33 -6.90 17.37
C SER A 54 -6.88 -6.14 16.18
N ASP A 55 -6.03 -5.38 15.49
CA ASP A 55 -6.45 -4.45 14.47
C ASP A 55 -6.21 -5.06 13.08
N GLU A 56 -7.17 -4.84 12.18
CA GLU A 56 -7.05 -5.28 10.80
C GLU A 56 -6.82 -4.08 9.87
N LEU A 57 -5.82 -4.18 9.00
CA LEU A 57 -5.57 -3.22 7.95
C LEU A 57 -5.79 -3.88 6.59
N ILE A 58 -6.85 -3.47 5.89
CA ILE A 58 -7.22 -4.00 4.57
C ILE A 58 -6.99 -2.92 3.52
N PHE A 59 -6.18 -3.23 2.50
CA PHE A 59 -6.04 -2.39 1.32
C PHE A 59 -6.93 -2.92 0.20
N THR A 60 -7.85 -2.07 -0.27
CA THR A 60 -8.68 -2.37 -1.44
C THR A 60 -8.27 -1.43 -2.56
N ALA A 61 -7.96 -1.98 -3.72
CA ALA A 61 -7.72 -1.23 -4.94
C ALA A 61 -8.82 -1.54 -5.96
N SER A 62 -9.24 -0.54 -6.73
CA SER A 62 -10.20 -0.74 -7.82
C SER A 62 -9.80 0.08 -9.02
N THR A 63 -10.02 -0.46 -10.21
CA THR A 63 -9.84 0.25 -11.47
C THR A 63 -11.03 -0.03 -12.38
N GLY A 64 -11.66 1.03 -12.89
CA GLY A 64 -12.95 0.91 -13.58
C GLY A 64 -14.01 0.20 -12.72
N THR A 65 -14.67 -0.81 -13.29
CA THR A 65 -15.67 -1.65 -12.59
C THR A 65 -15.05 -2.86 -11.85
N ALA A 66 -13.73 -3.05 -11.92
CA ALA A 66 -13.04 -4.17 -11.27
C ALA A 66 -12.53 -3.80 -9.86
N ARG A 67 -12.68 -4.71 -8.89
CA ARG A 67 -12.18 -4.59 -7.51
C ARG A 67 -11.15 -5.68 -7.22
N PHE A 68 -10.02 -5.29 -6.63
CA PHE A 68 -8.93 -6.18 -6.20
C PHE A 68 -8.67 -5.95 -4.70
N ILE A 69 -8.67 -7.03 -3.92
CA ILE A 69 -8.23 -6.98 -2.51
C ILE A 69 -6.72 -7.21 -2.52
N LEU A 70 -5.96 -6.25 -2.00
CA LEU A 70 -4.50 -6.36 -1.90
C LEU A 70 -4.16 -7.06 -0.58
N PRO A 71 -3.46 -8.21 -0.60
CA PRO A 71 -3.00 -8.83 0.63
C PRO A 71 -1.94 -7.92 1.27
N VAL A 72 -2.21 -7.45 2.49
CA VAL A 72 -1.17 -6.81 3.31
C VAL A 72 -0.25 -7.91 3.80
N LEU A 73 1.01 -7.89 3.36
CA LEU A 73 2.02 -8.75 3.94
C LEU A 73 2.25 -8.29 5.38
N HIS A 74 1.89 -9.13 6.34
CA HIS A 74 2.26 -8.92 7.74
C HIS A 74 3.78 -8.76 7.85
N PRO A 75 4.31 -7.78 8.63
CA PRO A 75 5.74 -7.49 8.71
C PRO A 75 6.63 -8.62 9.24
N LYS A 76 6.06 -9.76 9.66
CA LYS A 76 6.81 -10.87 10.26
C LYS A 76 7.23 -11.98 9.29
N HIS A 77 6.77 -11.97 8.04
CA HIS A 77 7.14 -13.04 7.09
C HIS A 77 7.34 -12.49 5.67
N THR A 78 8.59 -12.18 5.33
CA THR A 78 9.03 -11.93 3.95
C THR A 78 9.06 -13.25 3.18
N HIS A 79 7.90 -13.77 2.75
CA HIS A 79 7.90 -14.82 1.72
C HIS A 79 8.14 -14.18 0.36
N ARG A 80 9.39 -14.32 -0.10
CA ARG A 80 9.83 -14.00 -1.45
C ARG A 80 8.99 -14.82 -2.43
N TRP A 81 8.15 -14.15 -3.22
CA TRP A 81 7.46 -14.76 -4.35
C TRP A 81 8.51 -15.25 -5.35
N PHE A 82 8.67 -16.55 -5.47
CA PHE A 82 9.26 -17.16 -6.66
C PHE A 82 8.11 -17.53 -7.59
N PRO A 83 7.98 -16.93 -8.78
CA PRO A 83 7.08 -17.49 -9.78
C PRO A 83 7.63 -18.85 -10.15
N SER A 84 6.91 -19.91 -9.78
CA SER A 84 7.15 -21.26 -10.28
C SER A 84 6.88 -21.27 -11.77
N ASN A 85 7.95 -21.12 -12.55
CA ASN A 85 8.11 -21.60 -13.93
C ASN A 85 9.61 -21.63 -14.25
N LEU A 86 10.30 -22.64 -13.73
CA LEU A 86 11.50 -23.28 -14.29
C LEU A 86 11.37 -24.78 -14.02
#